data_AF-A0A2U8GLW0-F1
#
_entry.id   AF-A0A2U8GLW0-F1
#
_cell.length_a   1.000
_cell.length_b   1.000
_cell.length_c   1.000
_cell.angle_alpha   90.00
_cell.angle_beta   90.00
_cell.angle_gamma   90.00
#
_symmetry.space_group_name_H-M   'P 1'
#
loop_
_entity.id
_entity.type
_entity.pdbx_description
1 polymer ?
#
loop_
_entity_poly.entity_id
_entity_poly.type
_entity_poly.pdbx_seq_one_letter_code
_entity_poly.pdbx_strand_id
1 'polypeptide(L)'
;MQKLIQVLWPSFLVAGVVEAIFFTVINPRELYFFGSPVHLDMLATYSIGFFAFWLICAASSLTTVYFQRTAAEINHLESKQ
;
A
#
# COMPACT_ATOMS: atom_id res chain seq x y z
N MET A 1 -17.99 3.37 -0.87
CA MET A 1 -17.28 3.27 0.44
C MET A 1 -17.02 1.82 0.86
N GLN A 2 -18.00 0.89 0.79
CA GLN A 2 -17.82 -0.51 1.23
C GLN A 2 -16.64 -1.25 0.56
N LYS A 3 -16.49 -1.16 -0.77
CA LYS A 3 -15.34 -1.78 -1.47
C LYS A 3 -13.97 -1.22 -1.04
N LEU A 4 -13.92 0.05 -0.61
CA LEU A 4 -12.67 0.69 -0.21
C LEU A 4 -12.21 0.18 1.16
N ILE A 5 -13.12 0.06 2.14
CA ILE A 5 -12.75 -0.47 3.46
C ILE A 5 -12.38 -1.95 3.40
N GLN A 6 -13.03 -2.72 2.51
CA GLN A 6 -12.69 -4.11 2.23
C GLN A 6 -11.28 -4.29 1.63
N VAL A 7 -10.72 -3.26 1.02
CA VAL A 7 -9.36 -3.27 0.49
C VAL A 7 -8.36 -2.67 1.48
N LEU A 8 -8.64 -1.48 2.02
CA LEU A 8 -7.73 -0.75 2.90
C LEU A 8 -7.45 -1.50 4.20
N TRP A 9 -8.44 -2.16 4.78
CA TRP A 9 -8.26 -2.86 6.07
C TRP A 9 -7.37 -4.11 5.97
N PRO A 10 -7.63 -5.08 5.06
CA PRO A 10 -6.74 -6.23 4.91
C PRO A 10 -5.34 -5.84 4.42
N SER A 11 -5.23 -4.86 3.52
CA SER A 11 -3.92 -4.38 3.04
C SER A 11 -3.08 -3.75 4.15
N PHE A 12 -3.70 -3.04 5.10
CA PHE A 12 -3.03 -2.48 6.26
C PHE A 12 -2.39 -3.58 7.13
N LEU A 13 -3.14 -4.65 7.41
CA LEU A 13 -2.65 -5.78 8.20
C LEU A 13 -1.48 -6.50 7.51
N VAL A 14 -1.61 -6.78 6.20
CA VAL A 14 -0.56 -7.43 5.42
C VAL A 14 0.68 -6.54 5.35
N ALA A 15 0.52 -5.23 5.17
CA ALA A 15 1.62 -4.29 5.16
C ALA A 15 2.39 -4.28 6.48
N GLY A 16 1.71 -4.33 7.64
CA GLY A 16 2.37 -4.42 8.94
C GLY A 16 3.20 -5.70 9.11
N VAL A 17 2.70 -6.83 8.62
CA VAL A 17 3.45 -8.10 8.63
C VAL A 17 4.69 -8.02 7.73
N VAL A 18 4.52 -7.49 6.51
CA VAL A 18 5.63 -7.33 5.56
C VAL A 18 6.67 -6.37 6.09
N GLU A 19 6.26 -5.24 6.66
CA GLU A 19 7.14 -4.26 7.29
C GLU A 19 7.97 -4.90 8.41
N ALA A 20 7.32 -5.62 9.33
CA ALA A 20 8.01 -6.27 10.44
C ALA A 20 9.06 -7.27 9.95
N ILE A 21 8.73 -8.09 8.94
CA ILE A 21 9.67 -9.03 8.33
C ILE A 21 10.81 -8.27 7.64
N PHE A 22 10.50 -7.23 6.87
CA PHE A 22 11.48 -6.45 6.12
C PHE A 22 12.52 -5.81 7.04
N PHE A 23 12.10 -5.09 8.08
CA PHE A 23 13.02 -4.42 8.99
C PHE A 23 13.66 -5.35 10.03
N THR A 24 13.19 -6.60 10.15
CA THR A 24 13.94 -7.64 10.87
C THR A 24 15.23 -8.00 10.11
N VAL A 25 15.19 -7.96 8.78
CA VAL A 25 16.33 -8.31 7.91
C VAL A 25 17.15 -7.07 7.52
N ILE A 26 16.49 -5.92 7.32
CA ILE A 26 17.10 -4.68 6.85
C ILE A 26 17.18 -3.67 7.99
N ASN A 27 18.38 -3.25 8.35
CA ASN A 27 18.57 -2.23 9.37
C ASN A 27 18.07 -0.86 8.86
N PRO A 28 17.10 -0.22 9.54
CA PRO A 28 16.57 1.09 9.13
C PRO A 28 17.63 2.19 9.07
N ARG A 29 18.73 2.09 9.83
CA ARG A 29 19.83 3.07 9.84
C ARG A 29 20.79 2.94 8.67
N GLU A 30 20.83 1.77 8.05
CA GLU A 30 21.73 1.46 6.92
C GLU A 30 21.04 1.66 5.56
N LEU A 31 19.80 2.18 5.55
CA LEU A 31 19.15 2.54 4.30
C LEU A 31 19.86 3.76 3.69
N TYR A 32 20.30 3.61 2.45
CA TYR A 32 20.82 4.70 1.63
C TYR A 32 19.69 5.20 0.74
N PHE A 33 19.45 6.51 0.76
CA PHE A 33 18.48 7.15 -0.11
C PHE A 33 19.22 8.12 -1.03
N PHE A 34 19.10 7.93 -2.34
CA PHE A 34 19.85 8.68 -3.36
C PHE A 34 21.37 8.75 -3.13
N GLY A 35 21.98 7.67 -2.64
CA GLY A 35 23.43 7.58 -2.45
C GLY A 35 23.96 8.25 -1.17
N SER A 36 23.09 8.82 -0.32
CA SER A 36 23.45 9.28 1.02
C SER A 36 22.78 8.42 2.09
N PRO A 37 23.44 8.17 3.23
CA PRO A 37 22.82 7.48 4.35
C PRO A 37 21.60 8.28 4.83
N VAL A 38 20.51 7.57 5.11
CA VAL A 38 19.28 8.17 5.61
C VAL A 38 19.53 8.69 7.02
N HIS A 39 19.50 10.02 7.17
CA HIS A 39 19.60 10.70 8.47
C HIS A 39 18.23 10.90 9.14
N LEU A 40 17.22 10.16 8.68
CA LEU A 40 15.88 10.21 9.28
C LEU A 40 15.90 9.50 10.63
N ASP A 41 15.06 9.98 11.54
CA ASP A 41 14.80 9.27 12.77
C ASP A 41 14.22 7.88 12.47
N MET A 42 14.51 6.91 13.33
CA MET A 42 14.09 5.51 13.13
C MET A 42 12.58 5.43 12.97
N LEU A 43 11.82 6.20 13.76
CA LEU A 43 10.37 6.25 13.68
C LEU A 43 9.87 6.73 12.31
N ALA A 44 10.56 7.71 11.72
CA ALA A 44 10.22 8.22 10.39
C ALA A 44 10.50 7.16 9.31
N THR A 45 11.63 6.46 9.38
CA THR A 45 11.96 5.38 8.42
C THR A 45 10.94 4.23 8.48
N TYR A 46 10.55 3.78 9.68
CA TYR A 46 9.49 2.77 9.84
C TYR A 46 8.18 3.27 9.24
N SER A 47 7.72 4.45 9.66
CA SER A 47 6.45 5.01 9.18
C SER A 47 6.40 5.11 7.65
N ILE A 48 7.47 5.59 7.02
CA ILE A 48 7.55 5.68 5.56
C ILE A 48 7.51 4.28 4.92
N GLY A 49 8.25 3.32 5.47
CA GLY A 49 8.23 1.93 5.02
C GLY A 49 6.82 1.31 5.11
N PHE A 50 6.16 1.47 6.26
CA PHE A 50 4.78 1.04 6.46
C PHE A 50 3.83 1.61 5.41
N PHE A 51 3.84 2.94 5.23
CA PHE A 51 2.96 3.60 4.26
C PHE A 51 3.27 3.15 2.83
N ALA A 52 4.54 2.96 2.47
CA ALA A 52 4.92 2.45 1.16
C ALA A 52 4.38 1.04 0.91
N PHE A 53 4.60 0.10 1.83
CA PHE A 53 4.07 -1.26 1.72
C PHE A 53 2.53 -1.27 1.69
N TRP A 54 1.90 -0.47 2.54
CA TRP A 54 0.44 -0.36 2.59
C TRP A 54 -0.15 0.16 1.28
N LEU A 55 0.41 1.24 0.72
CA LEU A 55 -0.05 1.79 -0.55
C LEU A 55 0.13 0.81 -1.71
N ILE A 56 1.23 0.05 -1.74
CA ILE A 56 1.46 -0.97 -2.77
C ILE A 56 0.42 -2.10 -2.64
N CYS A 57 0.18 -2.61 -1.44
CA CYS A 57 -0.83 -3.65 -1.19
C CYS A 57 -2.25 -3.16 -1.52
N ALA A 58 -2.57 -1.92 -1.13
CA ALA A 58 -3.85 -1.29 -1.42
C ALA A 58 -4.05 -1.07 -2.92
N ALA A 59 -3.02 -0.59 -3.63
CA ALA A 59 -3.05 -0.40 -5.07
C ALA A 59 -3.28 -1.74 -5.81
N SER A 60 -2.53 -2.79 -5.47
CA SER A 60 -2.72 -4.13 -6.06
C SER A 60 -4.15 -4.66 -5.88
N SER A 61 -4.69 -4.52 -4.68
CA SER A 61 -6.06 -4.95 -4.36
C SER A 61 -7.11 -4.08 -5.06
N LEU A 62 -6.91 -2.77 -5.15
CA LEU A 62 -7.77 -1.85 -5.90
C LEU A 62 -7.78 -2.17 -7.39
N THR A 63 -6.61 -2.46 -7.98
CA THR A 63 -6.49 -2.89 -9.39
C THR A 63 -7.25 -4.20 -9.62
N THR A 64 -7.15 -5.15 -8.70
CA THR A 64 -7.92 -6.41 -8.77
C THR A 64 -9.43 -6.13 -8.75
N VAL A 65 -9.90 -5.31 -7.82
CA VAL A 65 -11.32 -4.90 -7.75
C VAL A 65 -11.76 -4.12 -8.99
N TYR A 66 -10.87 -3.32 -9.58
CA TYR A 66 -11.14 -2.59 -10.81
C TYR A 66 -11.35 -3.55 -12.00
N PHE A 67 -10.50 -4.56 -12.16
CA PHE A 67 -10.64 -5.56 -13.22
C PHE A 67 -11.82 -6.52 -13.03
N GLN A 68 -12.32 -6.69 -11.81
CA GLN A 68 -13.53 -7.47 -11.55
C GLN A 68 -14.83 -6.76 -11.97
N ARG A 69 -14.78 -5.49 -12.37
CA ARG A 69 -15.98 -4.75 -12.82
C ARG A 69 -16.50 -5.32 -14.13
N THR A 70 -17.81 -5.52 -14.20
CA THR A 70 -18.45 -6.05 -15.41
C THR A 70 -18.68 -4.96 -16.45
N ALA A 71 -18.79 -5.34 -17.73
CA ALA A 71 -19.12 -4.40 -18.82
C ALA A 71 -20.45 -3.67 -18.57
N ALA A 72 -21.43 -4.34 -17.95
CA ALA A 72 -22.68 -3.70 -17.55
C ALA A 72 -22.44 -2.58 -16.51
N GLU A 73 -21.65 -2.84 -15.46
CA GLU A 73 -21.32 -1.80 -14.47
C GLU A 73 -20.58 -0.60 -15.09
N ILE A 74 -19.74 -0.81 -16.10
CA ILE A 74 -19.01 0.26 -16.78
C ILE A 74 -19.95 1.07 -17.68
N ASN A 75 -20.76 0.39 -18.50
CA ASN A 75 -21.62 1.04 -19.49
C ASN A 75 -22.84 1.76 -18.87
N HIS A 76 -23.33 1.34 -17.71
CA HIS A 76 -24.45 2.01 -17.02
C HIS A 76 -24.04 3.25 -16.21
N LEU A 77 -22.74 3.50 -16.03
CA LEU A 77 -22.25 4.73 -15.37
C LEU A 77 -22.30 5.94 -16.31
N GLU A 78 -22.20 5.73 -17.63
CA GLU A 78 -22.29 6.82 -18.62
C GLU A 78 -23.72 7.26 -18.91
N SER A 79 -24.73 6.39 -18.75
CA SER A 79 -26.13 6.73 -19.07
C SER A 79 -26.85 7.55 -17.99
N LYS A 80 -26.17 7.85 -16.87
CA LYS A 80 -26.76 8.55 -15.71
C LYS A 80 -26.15 9.93 -15.45
N GLN A 81 -25.30 10.42 -16.35
CA GLN A 81 -24.73 11.77 -16.29
C GLN A 81 -25.44 12.73 -17.25
#